data_AF-A0A2M8B8K5-F1
#
_entry.id   AF-A0A2M8B8K5-F1
#
_cell.length_a   1.000
_cell.length_b   1.000
_cell.length_c   1.000
_cell.angle_alpha   90.00
_cell.angle_beta   90.00
_cell.angle_gamma   90.00
#
_symmetry.space_group_name_H-M   'P 1'
#
loop_
_entity.id
_entity.type
_entity.pdbx_description
1 polymer ?
#
loop_
_entity_poly.entity_id
_entity_poly.type
_entity_poly.pdbx_seq_one_letter_code
_entity_poly.pdbx_strand_id
1 'polypeptide(L)'
;MSEYLHVEKPFLDQLQALGWTVVDQGQGFIPTDPTASLRAGFREWLLPQVFRDAVRSLNVTADGTPWLTDRQLDDLRDQILRQPNRTLLEANEAANALFLKAQVDRNEVTGESDPVVRLIDFAHPERNQFHAINQFRIDTPGCVKSCIIPDIVLFVNGIPVVVVEAKIGDSNTANPLHAAFEQLLRYRNGRDETLKAGLREGEPRLFYTNLLLVRTCGEKAE
;
A
#
# COMPACT_ATOMS: atom_id res chain seq x y z
N MET A 1 -5.59 -20.58 -18.60
CA MET A 1 -6.03 -20.73 -17.20
C MET A 1 -6.14 -19.35 -16.60
N SER A 2 -7.00 -19.12 -15.60
CA SER A 2 -7.17 -17.78 -15.00
C SER A 2 -6.13 -17.57 -13.88
N GLU A 3 -5.36 -16.47 -13.94
CA GLU A 3 -4.39 -16.05 -12.92
C GLU A 3 -5.06 -15.90 -11.55
N TYR A 4 -6.23 -15.27 -11.53
CA TYR A 4 -7.03 -15.12 -10.32
C TYR A 4 -7.38 -16.45 -9.67
N LEU A 5 -7.93 -17.41 -10.42
CA LEU A 5 -8.38 -18.68 -9.82
C LEU A 5 -7.24 -19.54 -9.26
N HIS A 6 -6.04 -19.43 -9.84
CA HIS A 6 -4.93 -20.34 -9.53
C HIS A 6 -3.84 -19.70 -8.68
N VAL A 7 -3.78 -18.37 -8.60
CA VAL A 7 -2.73 -17.64 -7.89
C VAL A 7 -3.32 -16.58 -6.96
N GLU A 8 -4.06 -15.59 -7.47
CA GLU A 8 -4.54 -14.48 -6.62
C GLU A 8 -5.54 -14.95 -5.56
N LYS A 9 -6.58 -15.70 -5.94
CA LYS A 9 -7.61 -16.16 -5.01
C LYS A 9 -7.02 -17.08 -3.92
N PRO A 10 -6.21 -18.10 -4.24
CA PRO A 10 -5.52 -18.88 -3.20
C PRO A 10 -4.65 -18.03 -2.26
N PHE A 11 -4.00 -16.98 -2.78
CA PHE A 11 -3.23 -16.03 -1.97
C PHE A 11 -4.15 -15.29 -0.99
N LEU A 12 -5.26 -14.72 -1.48
CA LEU A 12 -6.24 -14.00 -0.68
C LEU A 12 -6.88 -14.92 0.38
N ASP A 13 -7.25 -16.15 0.01
CA ASP A 13 -7.84 -17.13 0.93
C ASP A 13 -6.86 -17.47 2.08
N GLN A 14 -5.55 -17.57 1.79
CA GLN A 14 -4.52 -17.75 2.81
C GLN A 14 -4.40 -16.53 3.74
N LEU A 15 -4.40 -15.31 3.19
CA LEU A 15 -4.39 -14.09 4.00
C LEU A 15 -5.62 -14.00 4.90
N GLN A 16 -6.80 -14.33 4.38
CA GLN A 16 -8.03 -14.36 5.16
C GLN A 16 -7.94 -15.37 6.31
N ALA A 17 -7.38 -16.57 6.06
CA ALA A 17 -7.14 -17.57 7.10
C ALA A 17 -6.13 -17.10 8.18
N LEU A 18 -5.21 -16.19 7.81
CA LEU A 18 -4.26 -15.54 8.72
C LEU A 18 -4.85 -14.31 9.44
N GLY A 19 -6.13 -14.00 9.25
CA GLY A 19 -6.83 -12.91 9.93
C GLY A 19 -6.76 -11.55 9.22
N TRP A 20 -6.34 -11.53 7.95
CA TRP A 20 -6.41 -10.30 7.15
C TRP A 20 -7.85 -10.00 6.74
N THR A 21 -8.21 -8.71 6.73
CA THR A 21 -9.42 -8.24 6.08
C THR A 21 -9.19 -8.23 4.57
N VAL A 22 -9.81 -9.18 3.87
CA VAL A 22 -9.71 -9.30 2.40
C VAL A 22 -10.84 -8.53 1.72
N VAL A 23 -10.47 -7.66 0.79
CA VAL A 23 -11.36 -7.02 -0.17
C VAL A 23 -11.10 -7.66 -1.53
N ASP A 24 -11.88 -8.71 -1.83
CA ASP A 24 -11.84 -9.41 -3.11
C ASP A 24 -12.80 -8.72 -4.09
N GLN A 25 -12.23 -7.93 -5.00
CA GLN A 25 -12.93 -7.29 -6.10
C GLN A 25 -13.23 -8.28 -7.24
N GLY A 26 -12.60 -9.45 -7.30
CA GLY A 26 -12.76 -10.42 -8.38
C GLY A 26 -11.75 -10.23 -9.53
N GLN A 27 -12.13 -10.64 -10.75
CA GLN A 27 -11.24 -10.64 -11.93
C GLN A 27 -11.96 -10.28 -13.23
N GLY A 28 -11.18 -9.96 -14.27
CA GLY A 28 -11.68 -9.82 -15.64
C GLY A 28 -12.37 -8.48 -15.95
N PHE A 29 -12.23 -7.50 -15.07
CA PHE A 29 -12.73 -6.13 -15.27
C PHE A 29 -11.72 -5.11 -14.73
N ILE A 30 -11.86 -3.87 -15.18
CA ILE A 30 -11.11 -2.73 -14.62
C ILE A 30 -12.00 -2.10 -13.55
N PRO A 31 -11.55 -1.96 -12.29
CA PRO A 31 -12.35 -1.32 -11.25
C PRO A 31 -12.84 0.07 -11.65
N THR A 32 -14.14 0.33 -11.49
CA THR A 32 -14.78 1.61 -11.83
C THR A 32 -15.29 2.37 -10.61
N ASP A 33 -15.50 1.69 -9.49
CA ASP A 33 -15.92 2.29 -8.22
C ASP A 33 -14.73 2.27 -7.23
N PRO A 34 -14.17 3.43 -6.86
CA PRO A 34 -13.05 3.49 -5.91
C PRO A 34 -13.45 3.06 -4.49
N THR A 35 -14.73 3.19 -4.12
CA THR A 35 -15.22 2.89 -2.77
C THR A 35 -15.17 1.40 -2.45
N ALA A 36 -15.27 0.55 -3.48
CA ALA A 36 -15.05 -0.90 -3.37
C ALA A 36 -13.64 -1.24 -2.84
N SER A 37 -12.67 -0.33 -2.99
CA SER A 37 -11.30 -0.47 -2.47
C SER A 37 -11.01 0.40 -1.24
N LEU A 38 -12.06 0.79 -0.50
CA LEU A 38 -11.99 1.61 0.73
C LEU A 38 -11.39 3.01 0.52
N ARG A 39 -11.55 3.57 -0.68
CA ARG A 39 -11.01 4.86 -1.11
C ARG A 39 -12.10 5.76 -1.69
N ALA A 40 -11.92 7.07 -1.58
CA ALA A 40 -12.80 8.06 -2.22
C ALA A 40 -12.45 8.26 -3.70
N GLY A 41 -11.22 7.95 -4.11
CA GLY A 41 -10.80 8.06 -5.50
C GLY A 41 -9.58 7.22 -5.86
N PHE A 42 -9.45 6.85 -7.14
CA PHE A 42 -8.34 6.04 -7.64
C PHE A 42 -6.97 6.74 -7.61
N ARG A 43 -6.88 8.01 -7.20
CA ARG A 43 -5.59 8.69 -7.00
C ARG A 43 -5.03 8.49 -5.59
N GLU A 44 -5.86 8.02 -4.66
CA GLU A 44 -5.43 7.69 -3.30
C GLU A 44 -4.71 6.34 -3.33
N TRP A 45 -3.55 6.26 -2.69
CA TRP A 45 -2.76 5.03 -2.61
C TRP A 45 -2.68 4.49 -1.18
N LEU A 46 -3.22 5.21 -0.18
CA LEU A 46 -3.52 4.71 1.16
C LEU A 46 -5.03 4.43 1.31
N LEU A 47 -5.39 3.79 2.43
CA LEU A 47 -6.78 3.65 2.89
C LEU A 47 -7.06 4.70 3.97
N PRO A 48 -7.66 5.87 3.63
CA PRO A 48 -7.65 7.03 4.52
C PRO A 48 -8.37 6.81 5.84
N GLN A 49 -9.53 6.15 5.80
CA GLN A 49 -10.34 5.91 7.00
C GLN A 49 -9.72 4.82 7.89
N VAL A 50 -9.21 3.74 7.28
CA VAL A 50 -8.47 2.69 8.01
C VAL A 50 -7.26 3.28 8.73
N PHE A 51 -6.51 4.16 8.06
CA PHE A 51 -5.38 4.87 8.68
C PHE A 51 -5.83 5.69 9.89
N ARG A 52 -6.86 6.52 9.72
CA ARG A 52 -7.38 7.37 10.81
C ARG A 52 -7.79 6.54 12.02
N ASP A 53 -8.56 5.48 11.81
CA ASP A 53 -9.10 4.67 12.90
C ASP A 53 -8.03 3.84 13.59
N ALA A 54 -7.14 3.20 12.81
CA ALA A 54 -6.06 2.39 13.35
C ALA A 54 -5.06 3.25 14.14
N VAL A 55 -4.55 4.35 13.57
CA VAL A 55 -3.57 5.21 14.24
C VAL A 55 -4.18 5.85 15.49
N ARG A 56 -5.45 6.27 15.46
CA ARG A 56 -6.15 6.74 16.67
C ARG A 56 -6.19 5.67 17.76
N SER A 57 -6.52 4.43 17.41
CA SER A 57 -6.63 3.33 18.38
C SER A 57 -5.29 2.92 19.01
N LEU A 58 -4.18 3.08 18.29
CA LEU A 58 -2.83 2.79 18.80
C LEU A 58 -2.32 3.85 19.78
N ASN A 59 -2.84 5.08 19.71
CA ASN A 59 -2.33 6.23 20.43
C ASN A 59 -3.35 6.69 21.47
N VAL A 60 -3.38 5.92 22.56
CA VAL A 60 -4.25 6.12 23.73
C VAL A 60 -3.42 6.43 24.97
N THR A 61 -4.02 7.15 25.92
CA THR A 61 -3.49 7.37 27.27
C THR A 61 -3.57 6.09 28.11
N ALA A 62 -3.01 6.11 29.33
CA ALA A 62 -2.97 4.94 30.22
C ALA A 62 -4.37 4.40 30.60
N ASP A 63 -5.39 5.28 30.62
CA ASP A 63 -6.80 4.97 30.84
C ASP A 63 -7.54 4.54 29.56
N GLY A 64 -6.85 4.46 28.41
CA GLY A 64 -7.42 4.01 27.14
C GLY A 64 -8.07 5.11 26.29
N THR A 65 -7.96 6.37 26.68
CA THR A 65 -8.54 7.50 25.93
C THR A 65 -7.66 7.86 24.73
N PRO A 66 -8.18 7.88 23.48
CA PRO A 66 -7.41 8.34 22.33
C PRO A 66 -7.03 9.81 22.46
N TRP A 67 -5.76 10.14 22.19
CA TRP A 67 -5.26 11.51 22.38
C TRP A 67 -4.99 12.28 21.08
N LEU A 68 -5.02 11.61 19.93
CA LEU A 68 -4.84 12.24 18.62
C LEU A 68 -6.14 12.89 18.11
N THR A 69 -6.06 14.18 17.80
CA THR A 69 -7.14 14.93 17.14
C THR A 69 -7.27 14.57 15.66
N ASP A 70 -8.42 14.87 15.04
CA ASP A 70 -8.61 14.68 13.59
C ASP A 70 -7.57 15.44 12.76
N ARG A 71 -7.27 16.69 13.17
CA ARG A 71 -6.23 17.51 12.52
C ARG A 71 -4.88 16.83 12.54
N GLN A 72 -4.46 16.31 13.69
CA GLN A 72 -3.17 15.62 13.83
C GLN A 72 -3.11 14.34 13.00
N LEU A 73 -4.22 13.59 12.90
CA LEU A 73 -4.28 12.40 12.05
C LEU A 73 -4.15 12.76 10.57
N ASP A 74 -4.82 13.82 10.12
CA ASP A 74 -4.69 14.31 8.75
C ASP A 74 -3.26 14.84 8.48
N ASP A 75 -2.64 15.55 9.43
CA ASP A 75 -1.26 16.03 9.32
C ASP A 75 -0.26 14.86 9.22
N LEU A 76 -0.41 13.80 10.03
CA LEU A 76 0.40 12.59 9.97
C LEU A 76 0.25 11.87 8.63
N ARG A 77 -0.98 11.73 8.13
CA ARG A 77 -1.24 11.17 6.79
C ARG A 77 -0.55 12.00 5.71
N ASP A 78 -0.63 13.33 5.81
CA ASP A 78 -0.04 14.23 4.84
C ASP A 78 1.50 14.18 4.85
N GLN A 79 2.13 13.93 6.00
CA GLN A 79 3.58 13.67 6.08
C GLN A 79 3.99 12.43 5.29
N ILE A 80 3.19 11.36 5.32
CA ILE A 80 3.43 10.16 4.50
C ILE A 80 3.24 10.48 3.01
N LEU A 81 2.15 11.18 2.67
CA LEU A 81 1.78 11.51 1.30
C LEU A 81 2.77 12.45 0.58
N ARG A 82 3.38 13.38 1.31
CA ARG A 82 4.19 14.46 0.73
C ARG A 82 5.68 14.11 0.78
N GLN A 83 6.19 13.57 -0.33
CA GLN A 83 7.63 13.33 -0.55
C GLN A 83 8.15 14.09 -1.79
N PRO A 84 8.17 15.45 -1.79
CA PRO A 84 8.59 16.22 -2.96
C PRO A 84 10.11 16.11 -3.21
N ASN A 85 10.50 16.16 -4.49
CA ASN A 85 11.89 16.22 -4.96
C ASN A 85 12.81 15.08 -4.48
N ARG A 86 12.24 13.92 -4.17
CA ARG A 86 12.96 12.72 -3.75
C ARG A 86 12.93 11.67 -4.85
N THR A 87 14.00 10.91 -4.97
CA THR A 87 13.98 9.62 -5.66
C THR A 87 13.05 8.65 -4.92
N LEU A 88 12.66 7.54 -5.58
CA LEU A 88 11.85 6.53 -4.93
C LEU A 88 12.52 5.98 -3.65
N LEU A 89 13.83 5.76 -3.68
CA LEU A 89 14.57 5.27 -2.52
C LEU A 89 14.55 6.28 -1.36
N GLU A 90 14.86 7.56 -1.63
CA GLU A 90 14.86 8.60 -0.60
C GLU A 90 13.46 8.88 -0.03
N ALA A 91 12.42 8.75 -0.86
CA ALA A 91 11.03 8.84 -0.42
C ALA A 91 10.67 7.64 0.48
N ASN A 92 11.15 6.45 0.12
CA ASN A 92 10.97 5.24 0.90
C ASN A 92 11.67 5.30 2.26
N GLU A 93 12.92 5.74 2.30
CA GLU A 93 13.66 5.94 3.54
C GLU A 93 12.98 6.97 4.45
N ALA A 94 12.48 8.09 3.91
CA ALA A 94 11.72 9.07 4.70
C ALA A 94 10.44 8.50 5.28
N ALA A 95 9.64 7.81 4.48
CA ALA A 95 8.38 7.25 4.94
C ALA A 95 8.62 6.14 5.98
N ASN A 96 9.65 5.32 5.81
CA ASN A 96 10.04 4.31 6.80
C ASN A 96 10.52 4.93 8.11
N ALA A 97 11.21 6.07 8.07
CA ALA A 97 11.59 6.79 9.28
C ALA A 97 10.36 7.22 10.11
N LEU A 98 9.24 7.56 9.46
CA LEU A 98 7.98 7.86 10.14
C LEU A 98 7.39 6.64 10.88
N PHE A 99 7.61 5.42 10.39
CA PHE A 99 7.16 4.21 11.10
C PHE A 99 7.88 4.01 12.43
N LEU A 100 9.13 4.47 12.50
CA LEU A 100 9.95 4.38 13.71
C LEU A 100 9.72 5.57 14.64
N LYS A 101 9.53 6.77 14.08
CA LYS A 101 9.39 8.00 14.86
C LYS A 101 8.58 9.07 14.11
N ALA A 102 7.25 8.96 14.17
CA ALA A 102 6.36 10.07 13.87
C ALA A 102 6.12 10.90 15.15
N GLN A 103 5.90 12.21 15.00
CA GLN A 103 5.60 13.12 16.11
C GLN A 103 4.53 14.14 15.70
N VAL A 104 3.83 14.67 16.70
CA VAL A 104 2.94 15.82 16.58
C VAL A 104 3.30 16.83 17.67
N ASP A 105 2.96 18.10 17.50
CA ASP A 105 3.46 19.17 18.38
C ASP A 105 3.04 19.03 19.86
N ARG A 106 1.87 18.44 20.12
CA ARG A 106 1.31 18.35 21.48
C ARG A 106 0.29 17.23 21.65
N ASN A 107 0.30 16.58 22.81
CA ASN A 107 -0.81 15.77 23.27
C ASN A 107 -1.84 16.68 23.96
N GLU A 108 -3.01 16.89 23.36
CA GLU A 108 -4.02 17.81 23.93
C GLU A 108 -4.68 17.29 25.21
N VAL A 109 -4.56 15.99 25.51
CA VAL A 109 -5.11 15.38 26.73
C VAL A 109 -4.13 15.51 27.90
N THR A 110 -2.85 15.18 27.68
CA THR A 110 -1.82 15.17 28.75
C THR A 110 -1.03 16.48 28.84
N GLY A 111 -1.03 17.28 27.77
CA GLY A 111 -0.23 18.50 27.65
C GLY A 111 1.23 18.26 27.25
N GLU A 112 1.66 17.01 27.03
CA GLU A 112 3.01 16.65 26.58
C GLU A 112 3.36 17.32 25.25
N SER A 113 4.57 17.87 25.14
CA SER A 113 5.09 18.46 23.90
C SER A 113 5.82 17.40 23.07
N ASP A 114 5.65 17.46 21.75
CA ASP A 114 6.29 16.57 20.77
C ASP A 114 6.13 15.06 21.05
N PRO A 115 4.96 14.55 21.49
CA PRO A 115 4.78 13.12 21.77
C PRO A 115 5.07 12.27 20.52
N VAL A 116 5.65 11.09 20.76
CA VAL A 116 5.86 10.09 19.71
C VAL A 116 4.54 9.42 19.36
N VAL A 117 4.23 9.36 18.08
CA VAL A 117 3.05 8.71 17.51
C VAL A 117 3.43 7.34 16.96
N ARG A 118 2.66 6.32 17.32
CA ARG A 118 2.75 4.99 16.71
C ARG A 118 1.89 4.93 15.46
N LEU A 119 2.52 4.84 14.29
CA LEU A 119 1.81 4.53 13.03
C LEU A 119 1.61 3.03 12.84
N ILE A 120 2.58 2.23 13.28
CA ILE A 120 2.55 0.76 13.29
C ILE A 120 3.08 0.30 14.65
N ASP A 121 2.38 -0.62 15.31
CA ASP A 121 2.84 -1.26 16.53
C ASP A 121 3.63 -2.52 16.18
N PHE A 122 4.95 -2.40 16.02
CA PHE A 122 5.83 -3.54 15.75
C PHE A 122 6.05 -4.43 16.97
N ALA A 123 5.85 -3.92 18.19
CA ALA A 123 6.03 -4.68 19.42
C ALA A 123 4.81 -5.59 19.69
N HIS A 124 3.62 -5.13 19.30
CA HIS A 124 2.36 -5.85 19.42
C HIS A 124 1.63 -5.87 18.07
N PRO A 125 2.08 -6.70 17.11
CA PRO A 125 1.54 -6.73 15.75
C PRO A 125 0.03 -6.95 15.68
N GLU A 126 -0.53 -7.68 16.65
CA GLU A 126 -1.96 -7.99 16.77
C GLU A 126 -2.85 -6.77 16.99
N ARG A 127 -2.27 -5.62 17.36
CA ARG A 127 -2.99 -4.34 17.51
C ARG A 127 -3.14 -3.58 16.20
N ASN A 128 -2.42 -3.98 15.16
CA ASN A 128 -2.54 -3.36 13.85
C ASN A 128 -3.74 -3.94 13.08
N GLN A 129 -4.23 -3.17 12.13
CA GLN A 129 -5.25 -3.60 11.19
C GLN A 129 -4.59 -4.00 9.87
N PHE A 130 -4.88 -5.22 9.42
CA PHE A 130 -4.30 -5.80 8.20
C PHE A 130 -5.35 -5.90 7.10
N HIS A 131 -5.07 -5.32 5.93
CA HIS A 131 -5.98 -5.36 4.79
C HIS A 131 -5.27 -5.84 3.53
N ALA A 132 -5.95 -6.68 2.75
CA ALA A 132 -5.48 -7.14 1.45
C ALA A 132 -6.54 -6.81 0.41
N ILE A 133 -6.15 -6.07 -0.63
CA ILE A 133 -7.07 -5.64 -1.68
C ILE A 133 -6.50 -6.08 -3.02
N ASN A 134 -7.23 -6.91 -3.76
CA ASN A 134 -6.81 -7.32 -5.10
C ASN A 134 -7.30 -6.34 -6.17
N GLN A 135 -6.70 -6.36 -7.36
CA GLN A 135 -7.03 -5.46 -8.47
C GLN A 135 -7.00 -3.98 -8.04
N PHE A 136 -5.92 -3.54 -7.40
CA PHE A 136 -5.85 -2.24 -6.72
C PHE A 136 -5.58 -1.10 -7.70
N ARG A 137 -6.60 -0.66 -8.44
CA ARG A 137 -6.45 0.40 -9.45
C ARG A 137 -5.91 1.71 -8.86
N ILE A 138 -4.91 2.29 -9.52
CA ILE A 138 -4.43 3.65 -9.27
C ILE A 138 -4.35 4.43 -10.58
N ASP A 139 -4.99 5.60 -10.62
CA ASP A 139 -4.99 6.47 -11.80
C ASP A 139 -3.67 7.24 -11.94
N THR A 140 -3.10 7.20 -13.14
CA THR A 140 -1.80 7.78 -13.51
C THR A 140 -1.95 8.83 -14.62
N PRO A 141 -2.61 9.97 -14.34
CA PRO A 141 -2.82 11.01 -15.35
C PRO A 141 -1.47 11.53 -15.88
N GLY A 142 -1.38 11.70 -17.20
CA GLY A 142 -0.16 12.15 -17.86
C GLY A 142 0.93 11.07 -18.03
N CYS A 143 0.63 9.80 -17.72
CA CYS A 143 1.50 8.67 -18.00
C CYS A 143 1.08 7.93 -19.28
N VAL A 144 1.92 7.02 -19.78
CA VAL A 144 1.68 6.17 -20.96
C VAL A 144 0.40 5.33 -20.81
N LYS A 145 0.10 4.89 -19.58
CA LYS A 145 -1.16 4.25 -19.22
C LYS A 145 -1.95 5.19 -18.32
N SER A 146 -3.27 5.18 -18.46
CA SER A 146 -4.17 6.00 -17.64
C SER A 146 -4.29 5.50 -16.20
N CYS A 147 -3.95 4.24 -15.96
CA CYS A 147 -3.88 3.64 -14.63
C CYS A 147 -2.89 2.47 -14.57
N ILE A 148 -2.52 2.11 -13.35
CA ILE A 148 -1.91 0.84 -12.99
C ILE A 148 -2.91 0.03 -12.16
N ILE A 149 -2.80 -1.30 -12.19
CA ILE A 149 -3.66 -2.20 -11.41
C ILE A 149 -2.76 -3.33 -10.90
N PRO A 150 -2.13 -3.18 -9.72
CA PRO A 150 -1.44 -4.27 -9.07
C PRO A 150 -2.41 -5.38 -8.69
N ASP A 151 -1.94 -6.62 -8.79
CA ASP A 151 -2.78 -7.79 -8.54
C ASP A 151 -3.24 -7.83 -7.08
N ILE A 152 -2.35 -7.62 -6.11
CA ILE A 152 -2.71 -7.47 -4.69
C ILE A 152 -1.84 -6.40 -4.02
N VAL A 153 -2.46 -5.54 -3.18
CA VAL A 153 -1.75 -4.64 -2.28
C VAL A 153 -2.12 -4.96 -0.84
N LEU A 154 -1.09 -5.08 0.01
CA LEU A 154 -1.22 -5.37 1.43
C LEU A 154 -0.97 -4.10 2.24
N PHE A 155 -1.87 -3.82 3.17
CA PHE A 155 -1.87 -2.64 4.01
C PHE A 155 -1.76 -3.01 5.48
N VAL A 156 -0.99 -2.20 6.22
CA VAL A 156 -0.98 -2.19 7.69
C VAL A 156 -1.44 -0.82 8.13
N ASN A 157 -2.50 -0.76 8.93
CA ASN A 157 -3.12 0.49 9.38
C ASN A 157 -3.42 1.45 8.22
N GLY A 158 -3.87 0.91 7.08
CA GLY A 158 -4.19 1.68 5.87
C GLY A 158 -2.99 2.17 5.05
N ILE A 159 -1.76 1.82 5.45
CA ILE A 159 -0.52 2.17 4.75
C ILE A 159 -0.10 0.98 3.86
N PRO A 160 0.13 1.15 2.55
CA PRO A 160 0.55 0.04 1.69
C PRO A 160 2.00 -0.32 2.00
N VAL A 161 2.24 -1.57 2.37
CA VAL A 161 3.57 -2.07 2.76
C VAL A 161 4.07 -3.19 1.85
N VAL A 162 3.18 -3.86 1.12
CA VAL A 162 3.55 -4.87 0.12
C VAL A 162 2.73 -4.68 -1.14
N VAL A 163 3.39 -4.78 -2.29
CA VAL A 163 2.75 -4.88 -3.60
C VAL A 163 3.10 -6.24 -4.19
N VAL A 164 2.09 -6.96 -4.65
CA VAL A 164 2.19 -8.33 -5.16
C VAL A 164 1.74 -8.36 -6.61
N GLU A 165 2.55 -8.98 -7.46
CA GLU A 165 2.14 -9.37 -8.82
C GLU A 165 2.10 -10.89 -8.92
N ALA A 166 0.99 -11.40 -9.43
CA ALA A 166 0.70 -12.81 -9.60
C ALA A 166 0.59 -13.12 -11.10
N LYS A 167 1.34 -14.12 -11.57
CA LYS A 167 1.35 -14.52 -12.99
C LYS A 167 1.19 -16.01 -13.13
N ILE A 168 0.51 -16.50 -14.15
CA ILE A 168 0.47 -17.94 -14.42
C ILE A 168 1.42 -18.30 -15.56
N GLY A 169 2.13 -19.42 -15.42
CA GLY A 169 2.81 -20.03 -16.56
C GLY A 169 1.77 -20.60 -17.53
N ASP A 170 1.73 -20.10 -18.76
CA ASP A 170 0.87 -20.62 -19.81
C ASP A 170 1.53 -20.55 -21.19
N SER A 171 0.80 -20.92 -22.25
CA SER A 171 1.33 -20.92 -23.62
C SER A 171 1.81 -19.55 -24.09
N ASN A 172 1.35 -18.47 -23.46
CA ASN A 172 1.71 -17.09 -23.80
C ASN A 172 2.76 -16.52 -22.84
N THR A 173 2.96 -17.14 -21.67
CA THR A 173 3.84 -16.67 -20.60
C THR A 173 4.78 -17.78 -20.16
N ALA A 174 5.88 -17.96 -20.90
CA ALA A 174 6.89 -18.98 -20.58
C ALA A 174 7.68 -18.67 -19.28
N ASN A 175 7.81 -17.40 -18.90
CA ASN A 175 8.50 -16.98 -17.67
C ASN A 175 7.62 -16.04 -16.84
N PRO A 176 6.68 -16.58 -16.04
CA PRO A 176 5.70 -15.78 -15.30
C PRO A 176 6.34 -14.86 -14.24
N LEU A 177 7.38 -15.31 -13.54
CA LEU A 177 8.07 -14.49 -12.53
C LEU A 177 8.83 -13.31 -13.16
N HIS A 178 9.40 -13.47 -14.36
CA HIS A 178 9.99 -12.35 -15.06
C HIS A 178 8.92 -11.36 -15.54
N ALA A 179 7.79 -11.84 -16.04
CA ALA A 179 6.67 -10.98 -16.44
C ALA A 179 6.10 -10.16 -15.25
N ALA A 180 5.97 -10.78 -14.08
CA ALA A 180 5.57 -10.11 -12.83
C ALA A 180 6.58 -9.03 -12.44
N PHE A 181 7.88 -9.31 -12.55
CA PHE A 181 8.93 -8.33 -12.29
C PHE A 181 8.91 -7.13 -13.24
N GLU A 182 8.70 -7.36 -14.54
CA GLU A 182 8.54 -6.27 -15.51
C GLU A 182 7.32 -5.39 -15.19
N GLN A 183 6.22 -5.99 -14.70
CA GLN A 183 5.07 -5.22 -14.24
C GLN A 183 5.37 -4.39 -12.99
N LEU A 184 6.05 -4.96 -11.98
CA LEU A 184 6.51 -4.22 -10.81
C LEU A 184 7.45 -3.06 -11.19
N LEU A 185 8.40 -3.28 -12.10
CA LEU A 185 9.28 -2.23 -12.63
C LEU A 185 8.46 -1.12 -13.29
N ARG A 186 7.47 -1.47 -14.12
CA ARG A 186 6.58 -0.50 -14.75
C ARG A 186 5.80 0.31 -13.71
N TYR A 187 5.17 -0.36 -12.74
CA TYR A 187 4.34 0.30 -11.72
C TYR A 187 5.12 1.28 -10.85
N ARG A 188 6.39 0.99 -10.56
CA ARG A 188 7.28 1.91 -9.84
C ARG A 188 8.01 2.92 -10.73
N ASN A 189 7.67 2.97 -12.02
CA ASN A 189 8.31 3.82 -13.04
C ASN A 189 9.83 3.62 -13.15
N GLY A 190 10.26 2.35 -13.15
CA GLY A 190 11.66 1.93 -13.07
C GLY A 190 12.23 1.26 -14.32
N ARG A 191 11.55 1.30 -15.47
CA ARG A 191 12.11 0.78 -16.73
C ARG A 191 12.97 1.83 -17.42
N ASP A 192 14.20 1.46 -17.73
CA ASP A 192 15.21 2.36 -18.30
C ASP A 192 14.79 2.93 -19.65
N GLU A 193 14.13 2.14 -20.50
CA GLU A 193 13.69 2.56 -21.83
C GLU A 193 12.66 3.68 -21.74
N THR A 194 11.72 3.57 -20.80
CA THR A 194 10.68 4.58 -20.58
C THR A 194 11.28 5.87 -20.05
N LEU A 195 12.23 5.77 -19.12
CA LEU A 195 12.94 6.95 -18.58
C LEU A 195 13.77 7.65 -19.67
N LYS A 196 14.50 6.89 -20.51
CA LYS A 196 15.26 7.42 -21.65
C LYS A 196 14.38 8.10 -22.69
N ALA A 197 13.14 7.64 -22.84
CA ALA A 197 12.15 8.29 -23.71
C ALA A 197 11.52 9.56 -23.10
N GLY A 198 11.87 9.93 -21.87
CA GLY A 198 11.28 11.08 -21.16
C GLY A 198 9.82 10.85 -20.77
N LEU A 199 9.38 9.59 -20.70
CA LEU A 199 8.00 9.20 -20.41
C LEU A 199 7.85 8.74 -18.94
N ARG A 200 6.60 8.66 -18.50
CA ARG A 200 6.20 8.07 -17.22
C ARG A 200 5.16 6.99 -17.45
N GLU A 201 5.19 5.91 -16.68
CA GLU A 201 4.33 4.75 -16.92
C GLU A 201 3.73 4.09 -15.66
N GLY A 202 4.08 4.62 -14.48
CA GLY A 202 3.63 4.08 -13.20
C GLY A 202 3.35 5.16 -12.16
N GLU A 203 3.09 4.71 -10.93
CA GLU A 203 2.84 5.55 -9.77
C GLU A 203 3.83 5.21 -8.65
N PRO A 204 5.02 5.85 -8.64
CA PRO A 204 6.03 5.63 -7.60
C PRO A 204 5.51 5.87 -6.18
N ARG A 205 4.50 6.74 -6.01
CA ARG A 205 3.94 7.09 -4.70
C ARG A 205 3.36 5.87 -3.96
N LEU A 206 2.84 4.87 -4.67
CA LEU A 206 2.39 3.61 -4.06
C LEU A 206 3.53 2.90 -3.31
N PHE A 207 4.76 3.05 -3.80
CA PHE A 207 5.94 2.33 -3.32
C PHE A 207 6.73 3.12 -2.25
N TYR A 208 6.28 4.32 -1.90
CA TYR A 208 6.94 5.14 -0.88
C TYR A 208 6.92 4.46 0.49
N THR A 209 5.95 3.62 0.79
CA THR A 209 5.85 2.94 2.09
C THR A 209 6.11 1.43 2.01
N ASN A 210 6.48 0.93 0.82
CA ASN A 210 6.73 -0.49 0.63
C ASN A 210 7.91 -0.97 1.47
N LEU A 211 7.69 -2.07 2.17
CA LEU A 211 8.70 -2.87 2.85
C LEU A 211 9.15 -4.04 1.97
N LEU A 212 8.23 -4.59 1.19
CA LEU A 212 8.46 -5.76 0.35
C LEU A 212 7.78 -5.60 -1.01
N LEU A 213 8.35 -6.26 -2.01
CA LEU A 213 7.72 -6.55 -3.29
C LEU A 213 7.64 -8.06 -3.42
N VAL A 214 6.51 -8.57 -3.88
CA VAL A 214 6.34 -10.02 -4.08
C VAL A 214 5.97 -10.27 -5.53
N ARG A 215 6.64 -11.22 -6.16
CA ARG A 215 6.21 -11.82 -7.42
C ARG A 215 5.93 -13.30 -7.20
N THR A 216 4.82 -13.79 -7.73
CA THR A 216 4.43 -15.20 -7.54
C THR A 216 3.82 -15.80 -8.79
N CYS A 217 3.97 -17.11 -8.94
CA CYS A 217 3.32 -17.88 -10.00
C CYS A 217 2.56 -19.12 -9.53
N GLY A 218 2.15 -19.14 -8.27
CA GLY A 218 1.44 -20.27 -7.64
C GLY A 218 2.36 -21.41 -7.22
N GLU A 219 3.39 -21.72 -8.01
CA GLU A 219 4.41 -22.73 -7.69
C GLU A 219 5.62 -22.15 -6.93
N LYS A 220 5.89 -20.87 -7.11
CA LYS A 220 7.02 -20.16 -6.52
C LYS A 220 6.67 -18.70 -6.26
N ALA A 221 7.22 -18.14 -5.18
CA ALA A 221 7.19 -16.73 -4.87
C ALA A 221 8.59 -16.22 -4.50
N GLU A 222 8.88 -14.96 -4.86
CA GLU A 222 10.12 -14.22 -4.54
C GLU A 222 9.81 -12.80 -4.09
#